data_AF-A0A1B6IQG7-F1
#
_entry.id   AF-A0A1B6IQG7-F1
#
_cell.length_a   1.000
_cell.length_b   1.000
_cell.length_c   1.000
_cell.angle_alpha   90.00
_cell.angle_beta   90.00
_cell.angle_gamma   90.00
#
_symmetry.space_group_name_H-M   'P 1'
#
loop_
_entity.id
_entity.type
_entity.pdbx_description
1 polymer ?
#
loop_
_entity_poly.entity_id
_entity_poly.type
_entity_poly.pdbx_seq_one_letter_code
_entity_poly.pdbx_strand_id
1 'polypeptide(L)'
;LGCGNGLLVHILNSEGHQGIGYDLRARKIWSLYPPTTRLEVRTIIPSSDTVFPDTDWLVGNHSDELTVWIPVMAARSSYTCGFFLLPCCPFEFDGKKYCRTNTSVSQYHDFLGYVRTVSNECGFLTDQDKLRIPSTKRVCFVGEKRTYTEIEYKDNLDKLQQYIESKCLCREGKVDGKERWCPQFKPRGEERVRNCTQISSDVREKIVNLVAEQLLAKRRMLTESQDFGGV
;
A
#
# COMPACT_ATOMS: atom_id res chain seq x y z
N LEU A 1 6.88 5.16 -3.35
CA LEU A 1 6.39 4.33 -4.47
C LEU A 1 4.87 4.27 -4.43
N GLY A 2 4.18 4.42 -5.56
CA GLY A 2 2.72 4.58 -5.60
C GLY A 2 2.27 5.90 -4.98
N CYS A 3 2.91 7.02 -5.37
CA CYS A 3 2.76 8.30 -4.68
C CYS A 3 1.40 8.99 -4.90
N GLY A 4 0.53 8.46 -5.78
CA GLY A 4 -0.83 8.90 -5.95
C GLY A 4 -0.93 10.38 -6.31
N ASN A 5 -1.56 11.17 -5.43
CA ASN A 5 -1.71 12.60 -5.65
C ASN A 5 -0.39 13.38 -5.50
N GLY A 6 0.69 12.79 -4.96
CA GLY A 6 1.98 13.46 -4.79
C GLY A 6 2.10 14.32 -3.53
N LEU A 7 1.07 14.42 -2.69
CA LEU A 7 1.06 15.32 -1.54
C LEU A 7 2.16 15.00 -0.52
N LEU A 8 2.37 13.71 -0.20
CA LEU A 8 3.41 13.32 0.74
C LEU A 8 4.82 13.67 0.22
N VAL A 9 5.03 13.51 -1.09
CA VAL A 9 6.30 13.84 -1.75
C VAL A 9 6.54 15.34 -1.70
N HIS A 10 5.50 16.13 -1.98
CA HIS A 10 5.54 17.59 -1.87
C HIS A 10 5.93 18.04 -0.46
N ILE A 11 5.29 17.48 0.58
CA ILE A 11 5.61 17.81 1.97
C ILE A 11 7.08 17.49 2.27
N LEU A 12 7.53 16.27 1.97
CA LEU A 12 8.92 15.86 2.24
C LEU A 12 9.94 16.73 1.50
N ASN A 13 9.72 17.03 0.21
CA ASN A 13 10.61 17.92 -0.55
C ASN A 13 10.59 19.35 -0.01
N SER A 14 9.45 19.84 0.48
CA SER A 14 9.34 21.19 1.07
C SER A 14 10.06 21.31 2.41
N GLU A 15 10.10 20.21 3.18
CA GLU A 15 10.89 20.08 4.41
C GLU A 15 12.40 19.83 4.13
N GLY A 16 12.83 19.83 2.86
CA GLY A 16 14.23 19.70 2.45
C GLY A 16 14.71 18.27 2.22
N HIS A 17 13.84 17.26 2.41
CA HIS A 17 14.20 15.86 2.10
C HIS A 17 14.26 15.64 0.59
N GLN A 18 15.40 15.13 0.12
CA GLN A 18 15.58 14.75 -1.28
C GLN A 18 14.82 13.45 -1.56
N GLY A 19 14.03 13.42 -2.62
CA GLY A 19 13.22 12.24 -2.98
C GLY A 19 12.49 12.41 -4.29
N ILE A 20 11.94 11.31 -4.81
CA ILE A 20 11.10 11.28 -6.02
C ILE A 20 9.87 10.42 -5.76
N GLY A 21 8.71 10.91 -6.18
CA GLY A 21 7.47 10.15 -6.18
C GLY A 21 7.22 9.45 -7.51
N TYR A 22 7.18 8.12 -7.50
CA TYR A 22 6.74 7.33 -8.67
C TYR A 22 5.27 6.93 -8.54
N ASP A 23 4.49 7.12 -9.60
CA ASP A 23 3.14 6.55 -9.77
C ASP A 23 2.96 6.04 -11.21
N LEU A 24 2.01 5.12 -11.41
CA LEU A 24 1.68 4.60 -12.74
C LEU A 24 1.17 5.71 -13.68
N ARG A 25 0.58 6.77 -13.13
CA ARG A 25 0.04 7.88 -13.92
C ARG A 25 0.12 9.21 -13.18
N ALA A 26 0.31 10.28 -13.95
CA ALA A 26 0.21 11.63 -13.43
C ALA A 26 -1.23 11.94 -13.01
N ARG A 27 -1.40 12.65 -11.90
CA ARG A 27 -2.69 13.16 -11.46
C ARG A 27 -2.80 14.63 -11.85
N LYS A 28 -4.02 15.12 -12.11
CA LYS A 28 -4.26 16.53 -12.46
C LYS A 28 -3.66 17.51 -11.44
N ILE A 29 -3.65 17.15 -10.17
CA ILE A 29 -3.07 17.97 -9.10
C ILE A 29 -1.55 18.13 -9.20
N TRP A 30 -0.85 17.24 -9.92
CA TRP A 30 0.61 17.33 -10.04
C TRP A 30 1.07 18.64 -10.66
N SER A 31 0.30 19.19 -11.61
CA SER A 31 0.61 20.49 -12.25
C SER A 31 0.43 21.68 -11.32
N LEU A 32 -0.13 21.49 -10.13
CA LEU A 32 -0.28 22.55 -9.12
C LEU A 32 0.90 22.60 -8.16
N TYR A 33 1.75 21.57 -8.12
CA TYR A 33 2.93 21.57 -7.26
C TYR A 33 4.09 22.37 -7.89
N PRO A 34 4.94 23.00 -7.06
CA PRO A 34 6.13 23.68 -7.55
C PRO A 34 7.13 22.69 -8.17
N PRO A 35 8.04 23.14 -9.05
CA PRO A 35 9.07 22.29 -9.67
C PRO A 35 10.00 21.57 -8.69
N THR A 36 10.08 22.05 -7.45
CA THR A 36 10.81 21.39 -6.35
C THR A 36 10.19 20.05 -5.94
N THR A 37 8.92 19.82 -6.28
CA THR A 37 8.20 18.57 -6.00
C THR A 37 8.45 17.59 -7.14
N ARG A 38 9.31 16.60 -6.90
CA ARG A 38 9.72 15.66 -7.95
C ARG A 38 8.78 14.48 -8.06
N LEU A 39 7.96 14.48 -9.10
CA LEU A 39 6.97 13.44 -9.39
C LEU A 39 7.18 12.90 -10.81
N GLU A 40 7.20 11.59 -10.94
CA GLU A 40 7.46 10.92 -12.21
C GLU A 40 6.44 9.81 -12.48
N VAL A 41 6.01 9.76 -13.73
CA VAL A 41 5.19 8.65 -14.23
C VAL A 41 6.13 7.49 -14.52
N ARG A 42 6.09 6.46 -13.68
CA ARG A 42 6.95 5.28 -13.79
C ARG A 42 6.21 4.05 -13.31
N THR A 43 6.14 3.05 -14.17
CA THR A 43 5.66 1.72 -13.80
C THR A 43 6.73 1.02 -12.96
N ILE A 44 6.38 0.66 -11.73
CA ILE A 44 7.25 -0.13 -10.84
C ILE A 44 6.89 -1.60 -11.03
N ILE A 45 7.83 -2.37 -11.56
CA ILE A 45 7.75 -3.83 -11.69
C ILE A 45 8.86 -4.41 -10.83
N PRO A 46 8.55 -5.23 -9.80
CA PRO A 46 9.56 -5.84 -8.94
C PRO A 46 10.61 -6.65 -9.72
N SER A 47 11.79 -6.06 -9.84
CA SER A 47 12.93 -6.61 -10.58
C SER A 47 14.23 -5.92 -10.13
N SER A 48 15.36 -6.40 -10.65
CA SER A 48 16.66 -5.73 -10.51
C SER A 48 16.70 -4.31 -11.09
N ASP A 49 15.75 -3.93 -11.97
CA ASP A 49 15.62 -2.54 -12.49
C ASP A 49 14.93 -1.58 -11.48
N THR A 50 14.33 -2.10 -10.41
CA THR A 50 13.57 -1.33 -9.41
C THR A 50 14.21 -1.38 -8.03
N VAL A 51 15.54 -1.30 -7.99
CA VAL A 51 16.34 -1.06 -6.78
C VAL A 51 16.86 0.38 -6.78
N PHE A 52 17.07 0.93 -5.59
CA PHE A 52 17.40 2.34 -5.38
C PHE A 52 18.61 2.48 -4.45
N PRO A 53 19.83 2.15 -4.92
CA PRO A 53 21.02 2.04 -4.06
C PRO A 53 21.38 3.33 -3.31
N ASP A 54 21.08 4.48 -3.91
CA ASP A 54 21.36 5.81 -3.35
C ASP A 54 20.20 6.35 -2.49
N THR A 55 19.23 5.51 -2.11
CA THR A 55 18.06 5.92 -1.33
C THR A 55 18.11 5.36 0.08
N ASP A 56 17.94 6.24 1.07
CA ASP A 56 17.91 5.85 2.48
C ASP A 56 16.58 5.21 2.87
N TRP A 57 15.46 5.64 2.26
CA TRP A 57 14.11 5.23 2.66
C TRP A 57 13.20 4.97 1.46
N LEU A 58 12.56 3.80 1.44
CA LEU A 58 11.42 3.53 0.55
C LEU A 58 10.10 3.72 1.30
N VAL A 59 9.26 4.60 0.77
CA VAL A 59 7.95 4.91 1.35
C VAL A 59 6.83 4.32 0.50
N GLY A 60 6.09 3.38 1.07
CA GLY A 60 4.84 2.83 0.52
C GLY A 60 3.63 3.34 1.27
N ASN A 61 3.08 4.48 0.88
CA ASN A 61 1.84 4.99 1.46
C ASN A 61 0.65 4.54 0.63
N HIS A 62 -0.10 3.54 1.12
CA HIS A 62 -1.24 2.97 0.39
C HIS A 62 -0.84 2.47 -1.02
N SER A 63 0.29 1.78 -1.10
CA SER A 63 0.94 1.38 -2.36
C SER A 63 0.34 0.15 -3.04
N ASP A 64 -0.87 -0.26 -2.66
CA ASP A 64 -1.64 -1.36 -3.26
C ASP A 64 -0.81 -2.64 -3.52
N GLU A 65 -0.69 -3.11 -4.77
CA GLU A 65 0.04 -4.33 -5.15
C GLU A 65 1.52 -4.30 -4.75
N LEU A 66 2.11 -3.10 -4.62
CA LEU A 66 3.50 -2.95 -4.21
C LEU A 66 3.68 -3.13 -2.71
N THR A 67 2.62 -3.19 -1.90
CA THR A 67 2.69 -3.23 -0.43
C THR A 67 3.69 -4.26 0.09
N VAL A 68 3.61 -5.51 -0.39
CA VAL A 68 4.55 -6.58 0.03
C VAL A 68 5.93 -6.47 -0.64
N TRP A 69 6.02 -5.72 -1.74
CA TRP A 69 7.26 -5.50 -2.46
C TRP A 69 8.11 -4.35 -1.90
N ILE A 70 7.53 -3.40 -1.16
CA ILE A 70 8.28 -2.29 -0.53
C ILE A 70 9.43 -2.80 0.35
N PRO A 71 9.22 -3.69 1.35
CA PRO A 71 10.32 -4.21 2.16
C PRO A 71 11.33 -5.02 1.32
N VAL A 72 10.87 -5.76 0.29
CA VAL A 72 11.77 -6.50 -0.61
C VAL A 72 12.68 -5.55 -1.40
N MET A 73 12.11 -4.51 -2.01
CA MET A 73 12.87 -3.51 -2.76
C MET A 73 13.83 -2.75 -1.84
N ALA A 74 13.43 -2.44 -0.60
CA ALA A 74 14.31 -1.78 0.36
C ALA A 74 15.48 -2.69 0.77
N ALA A 75 15.19 -3.97 1.07
CA ALA A 75 16.22 -4.97 1.36
C ALA A 75 17.20 -5.16 0.21
N ARG A 76 16.76 -5.07 -1.04
CA ARG A 76 17.61 -5.23 -2.23
C ARG A 76 18.29 -3.95 -2.71
N SER A 77 17.88 -2.79 -2.20
CA SER A 77 18.44 -1.49 -2.61
C SER A 77 19.81 -1.26 -1.97
N SER A 78 19.90 -1.38 -0.64
CA SER A 78 21.16 -1.34 0.10
C SER A 78 20.97 -1.92 1.50
N TYR A 79 22.08 -2.28 2.17
CA TYR A 79 22.04 -2.77 3.55
C TYR A 79 21.40 -1.74 4.50
N THR A 80 21.68 -0.46 4.29
CA THR A 80 21.22 0.67 5.11
C THR A 80 19.85 1.21 4.72
N CYS A 81 19.29 0.83 3.56
CA CYS A 81 17.99 1.32 3.12
C CYS A 81 16.87 0.79 4.03
N GLY A 82 16.16 1.71 4.67
CA GLY A 82 14.95 1.45 5.44
C GLY A 82 13.68 1.54 4.61
N PHE A 83 12.55 1.22 5.24
CA PHE A 83 11.24 1.46 4.64
C PHE A 83 10.20 1.93 5.63
N PHE A 84 9.24 2.70 5.10
CA PHE A 84 7.97 3.00 5.74
C PHE A 84 6.84 2.43 4.89
N LEU A 85 5.90 1.73 5.51
CA LEU A 85 4.77 1.12 4.82
C LEU A 85 3.47 1.39 5.56
N LEU A 86 2.48 1.93 4.84
CA LEU A 86 1.09 2.05 5.29
C LEU A 86 0.19 1.18 4.39
N PRO A 87 0.00 -0.10 4.73
CA PRO A 87 -0.81 -1.01 3.93
C PRO A 87 -2.25 -0.55 3.80
N CYS A 88 -2.85 -0.75 2.63
CA CYS A 88 -4.28 -0.50 2.42
C CYS A 88 -5.03 -1.70 1.86
N CYS A 89 -4.58 -2.21 0.73
CA CYS A 89 -5.28 -3.21 -0.06
C CYS A 89 -4.51 -4.53 0.02
N PRO A 90 -5.20 -5.65 0.30
CA PRO A 90 -4.54 -6.90 0.56
C PRO A 90 -4.22 -7.60 -0.78
N PHE A 91 -2.93 -7.71 -1.08
CA PHE A 91 -2.39 -8.29 -2.31
C PHE A 91 -1.22 -9.23 -2.02
N GLU A 92 -1.02 -10.22 -2.88
CA GLU A 92 0.13 -11.13 -2.84
C GLU A 92 1.24 -10.68 -3.80
N PHE A 93 2.38 -11.38 -3.76
CA PHE A 93 3.52 -11.10 -4.64
C PHE A 93 3.19 -11.17 -6.13
N ASP A 94 2.25 -12.02 -6.55
CA ASP A 94 1.82 -12.12 -7.95
C ASP A 94 0.81 -11.03 -8.36
N GLY A 95 0.46 -10.11 -7.46
CA GLY A 95 -0.51 -9.04 -7.69
C GLY A 95 -1.97 -9.48 -7.58
N LYS A 96 -2.26 -10.75 -7.24
CA LYS A 96 -3.63 -11.19 -6.94
C LYS A 96 -4.06 -10.71 -5.56
N LYS A 97 -5.38 -10.71 -5.32
CA LYS A 97 -5.95 -10.41 -4.01
C LYS A 97 -5.51 -11.45 -3.00
N TYR A 98 -5.04 -10.98 -1.85
CA TYR A 98 -4.62 -11.84 -0.75
C TYR A 98 -5.79 -12.69 -0.23
N CYS A 99 -5.54 -13.99 -0.16
CA CYS A 99 -6.46 -14.97 0.40
C CYS A 99 -6.26 -15.04 1.91
N ARG A 100 -7.32 -14.70 2.67
CA ARG A 100 -7.30 -14.77 4.13
C ARG A 100 -7.04 -16.20 4.59
N THR A 101 -6.09 -16.35 5.50
CA THR A 101 -5.66 -17.62 6.09
C THR A 101 -6.21 -17.82 7.50
N ASN A 102 -6.39 -16.75 8.28
CA ASN A 102 -6.96 -16.82 9.61
C ASN A 102 -8.39 -16.24 9.67
N THR A 103 -9.38 -17.13 9.81
CA THR A 103 -10.80 -16.77 9.88
C THR A 103 -11.24 -16.20 11.24
N SER A 104 -10.37 -16.16 12.25
CA SER A 104 -10.68 -15.56 13.56
C SER A 104 -10.50 -14.04 13.60
N VAL A 105 -9.72 -13.44 12.68
CA VAL A 105 -9.41 -11.99 12.66
C VAL A 105 -9.75 -11.36 11.32
N SER A 106 -10.17 -10.08 11.26
CA SER A 106 -10.55 -9.44 9.99
C SER A 106 -9.50 -9.66 8.87
N GLN A 107 -9.93 -9.71 7.60
CA GLN A 107 -9.02 -9.88 6.45
C GLN A 107 -7.86 -8.89 6.48
N TYR A 108 -8.12 -7.65 6.88
CA TYR A 108 -7.07 -6.64 7.00
C TYR A 108 -6.07 -6.97 8.10
N HIS A 109 -6.52 -7.43 9.27
CA HIS A 109 -5.62 -7.80 10.37
C HIS A 109 -4.78 -9.04 10.03
N ASP A 110 -5.38 -10.04 9.38
CA ASP A 110 -4.65 -11.20 8.85
C ASP A 110 -3.57 -10.77 7.84
N PHE A 111 -3.94 -9.86 6.92
CA PHE A 111 -3.01 -9.29 5.96
C PHE A 111 -1.87 -8.49 6.61
N LEU A 112 -2.13 -7.74 7.68
CA LEU A 112 -1.06 -7.07 8.43
C LEU A 112 -0.05 -8.08 9.02
N GLY A 113 -0.54 -9.24 9.49
CA GLY A 113 0.31 -10.34 9.91
C GLY A 113 1.19 -10.84 8.77
N TYR A 114 0.61 -11.05 7.59
CA TYR A 114 1.37 -11.44 6.39
C TYR A 114 2.43 -10.40 5.99
N VAL A 115 2.10 -9.10 5.99
CA VAL A 115 3.06 -8.02 5.69
C VAL A 115 4.22 -8.01 6.69
N ARG A 116 3.94 -8.20 7.99
CA ARG A 116 4.99 -8.32 9.01
C ARG A 116 5.89 -9.53 8.75
N THR A 117 5.32 -10.69 8.41
CA THR A 117 6.11 -11.88 8.06
C THR A 117 7.01 -11.58 6.86
N VAL A 118 6.49 -11.00 5.79
CA VAL A 118 7.30 -10.62 4.62
C VAL A 118 8.46 -9.70 5.02
N SER A 119 8.21 -8.70 5.87
CA SER A 119 9.25 -7.79 6.35
C SER A 119 10.34 -8.50 7.17
N ASN A 120 9.97 -9.45 8.02
CA ASN A 120 10.91 -10.25 8.79
C ASN A 120 11.76 -11.16 7.88
N GLU A 121 11.16 -11.73 6.83
CA GLU A 121 11.87 -12.54 5.82
C GLU A 121 12.82 -11.67 4.95
N CYS A 122 12.53 -10.37 4.82
CA CYS A 122 13.47 -9.38 4.27
C CYS A 122 14.61 -9.02 5.27
N GLY A 123 14.59 -9.60 6.46
CA GLY A 123 15.56 -9.42 7.55
C GLY A 123 15.55 -8.03 8.18
N PHE A 124 14.37 -7.41 8.27
CA PHE A 124 14.17 -6.18 9.04
C PHE A 124 13.64 -6.47 10.45
N LEU A 125 14.17 -5.75 11.44
CA LEU A 125 13.49 -5.54 12.71
C LEU A 125 12.35 -4.56 12.46
N THR A 126 11.13 -5.10 12.44
CA THR A 126 9.94 -4.38 11.96
C THR A 126 9.10 -3.88 13.11
N ASP A 127 9.09 -2.56 13.29
CA ASP A 127 8.19 -1.88 14.22
C ASP A 127 6.82 -1.67 13.59
N GLN A 128 5.79 -1.66 14.42
CA GLN A 128 4.40 -1.42 14.00
C GLN A 128 3.77 -0.36 14.89
N ASP A 129 3.14 0.63 14.25
CA ASP A 129 2.42 1.70 14.96
C ASP A 129 1.05 2.00 14.33
N LYS A 130 0.22 2.79 15.01
CA LYS A 130 -1.08 3.28 14.54
C LYS A 130 -1.03 4.79 14.36
N LEU A 131 -1.13 5.23 13.11
CA LEU A 131 -1.17 6.64 12.75
C LEU A 131 -2.48 7.31 13.22
N ARG A 132 -2.37 8.58 13.58
CA ARG A 132 -3.52 9.44 13.93
C ARG A 132 -4.21 10.00 12.68
N ILE A 133 -4.67 9.11 11.80
CA ILE A 133 -5.42 9.47 10.60
C ILE A 133 -6.85 8.94 10.68
N PRO A 134 -7.84 9.61 10.05
CA PRO A 134 -9.24 9.18 10.03
C PRO A 134 -9.45 8.04 9.01
N SER A 135 -8.71 6.93 9.19
CA SER A 135 -8.78 5.72 8.36
C SER A 135 -8.87 4.48 9.25
N THR A 136 -9.59 3.47 8.77
CA THR A 136 -9.56 2.11 9.36
C THR A 136 -8.25 1.40 9.02
N LYS A 137 -7.56 1.83 7.96
CA LYS A 137 -6.27 1.35 7.47
C LYS A 137 -5.15 2.27 7.93
N ARG A 138 -4.98 2.37 9.26
CA ARG A 138 -4.06 3.31 9.92
C ARG A 138 -2.84 2.66 10.59
N VAL A 139 -2.68 1.35 10.42
CA VAL A 139 -1.53 0.61 10.97
C VAL A 139 -0.38 0.72 9.99
N CYS A 140 0.77 1.23 10.40
CA CYS A 140 1.98 1.32 9.59
C CYS A 140 3.08 0.39 10.13
N PHE A 141 4.03 0.09 9.25
CA PHE A 141 5.25 -0.65 9.55
C PHE A 141 6.47 0.19 9.21
N VAL A 142 7.50 0.09 10.05
CA VAL A 142 8.79 0.74 9.84
C VAL A 142 9.87 -0.32 10.00
N GLY A 143 10.73 -0.46 9.00
CA GLY A 143 11.89 -1.34 9.06
C GLY A 143 13.15 -0.53 8.77
N GLU A 144 13.93 -0.25 9.81
CA GLU A 144 15.19 0.50 9.71
C GLU A 144 16.39 -0.41 9.98
N LYS A 145 16.31 -1.21 11.05
CA LYS A 145 17.41 -2.07 11.50
C LYS A 145 17.32 -3.46 10.88
N ARG A 146 18.48 -4.08 10.65
CA ARG A 146 18.60 -5.46 10.16
C ARG A 146 18.66 -6.46 11.30
N THR A 147 18.18 -7.68 11.03
CA THR A 147 18.34 -8.84 11.93
C THR A 147 19.69 -9.55 11.76
N TYR A 148 20.51 -9.07 10.82
CA TYR A 148 21.77 -9.66 10.40
C TYR A 148 22.83 -8.56 10.17
N THR A 149 24.10 -8.95 10.18
CA THR A 149 25.24 -8.04 9.98
C THR A 149 25.49 -7.75 8.49
N GLU A 150 26.20 -6.67 8.16
CA GLU A 150 26.49 -6.32 6.77
C GLU A 150 27.25 -7.41 6.00
N ILE A 151 28.08 -8.19 6.71
CA ILE A 151 28.82 -9.33 6.13
C ILE A 151 27.85 -10.41 5.61
N GLU A 152 26.72 -10.61 6.31
CA GLU A 152 25.69 -11.59 5.97
C GLU A 152 24.68 -11.05 4.95
N TYR A 153 24.88 -9.83 4.43
CA TYR A 153 23.93 -9.17 3.54
C TYR A 153 23.64 -10.00 2.29
N LYS A 154 24.68 -10.49 1.63
CA LYS A 154 24.54 -11.32 0.43
C LYS A 154 23.77 -12.62 0.71
N ASP A 155 24.12 -13.31 1.79
CA ASP A 155 23.45 -14.56 2.18
C ASP A 155 21.97 -14.34 2.51
N ASN A 156 21.62 -13.18 3.09
CA ASN A 156 20.23 -12.82 3.34
C ASN A 156 19.47 -12.47 2.06
N LEU A 157 20.11 -11.85 1.06
CA LEU A 157 19.50 -11.65 -0.24
C LEU A 157 19.20 -12.98 -0.96
N ASP A 158 20.09 -13.96 -0.83
CA ASP A 158 19.87 -15.31 -1.39
C ASP A 158 18.71 -16.03 -0.70
N LYS A 159 18.61 -15.93 0.64
CA LYS A 159 17.45 -16.44 1.41
C LYS A 159 16.15 -15.75 0.98
N LEU A 160 16.19 -14.44 0.82
CA LEU A 160 15.03 -13.65 0.37
C LEU A 160 14.58 -14.05 -1.04
N GLN A 161 15.53 -14.32 -1.95
CA GLN A 161 15.23 -14.84 -3.29
C GLN A 161 14.46 -16.16 -3.19
N GLN A 162 14.94 -17.12 -2.40
CA GLN A 162 14.26 -18.41 -2.19
C GLN A 162 12.87 -18.24 -1.58
N TYR A 163 12.71 -17.30 -0.63
CA TYR A 163 11.41 -16.98 -0.05
C TYR A 163 10.43 -16.47 -1.11
N ILE A 164 10.83 -15.53 -1.96
CA ILE A 164 9.98 -14.98 -3.03
C ILE A 164 9.61 -16.08 -4.04
N GLU A 165 10.58 -16.90 -4.45
CA GLU A 165 10.34 -18.04 -5.35
C GLU A 165 9.33 -19.04 -4.77
N SER A 166 9.34 -19.25 -3.45
CA SER A 166 8.35 -20.12 -2.78
C SER A 166 6.93 -19.56 -2.82
N LYS A 167 6.78 -18.23 -2.99
CA LYS A 167 5.49 -17.53 -3.04
C LYS A 167 4.96 -17.31 -4.46
N CYS A 168 5.83 -17.35 -5.46
CA CYS A 168 5.44 -17.20 -6.86
C CYS A 168 5.31 -18.57 -7.53
N LEU A 169 4.16 -18.84 -8.15
CA LEU A 169 3.88 -20.10 -8.86
C LEU A 169 4.72 -20.19 -10.15
N CYS A 170 5.99 -20.60 -10.03
CA CYS A 170 6.91 -21.18 -11.02
C CYS A 170 8.31 -20.54 -11.00
N ARG A 171 9.32 -21.43 -10.96
CA ARG A 171 10.74 -21.18 -11.20
C ARG A 171 10.93 -20.61 -12.61
N GLU A 172 11.70 -19.53 -12.68
CA GLU A 172 12.34 -19.01 -13.90
C GLU A 172 11.45 -18.85 -15.13
N GLY A 173 10.97 -17.63 -15.32
CA GLY A 173 10.51 -17.16 -16.63
C GLY A 173 11.22 -15.86 -16.96
N LYS A 174 12.23 -15.89 -17.84
CA LYS A 174 12.68 -14.68 -18.55
C LYS A 174 11.52 -14.22 -19.42
N VAL A 175 10.66 -13.34 -18.90
CA VAL A 175 9.66 -12.63 -19.70
C VAL A 175 10.33 -11.36 -20.21
N ASP A 176 10.56 -11.28 -21.52
CA ASP A 176 11.19 -10.15 -22.22
C ASP A 176 12.69 -9.92 -21.91
N GLY A 177 13.43 -10.96 -21.53
CA GLY A 177 14.88 -10.87 -21.26
C GLY A 177 15.26 -10.12 -19.97
N LYS A 178 14.27 -9.65 -19.20
CA LYS A 178 14.46 -8.98 -17.91
C LYS A 178 14.25 -9.92 -16.73
N GLU A 179 15.08 -9.79 -15.71
CA GLU A 179 15.02 -10.58 -14.49
C GLU A 179 13.91 -10.06 -13.57
N ARG A 180 12.71 -10.64 -13.66
CA ARG A 180 11.58 -10.32 -12.78
C ARG A 180 11.62 -11.24 -11.56
N TRP A 181 11.45 -10.70 -10.36
CA TRP A 181 11.41 -11.51 -9.14
C TRP A 181 10.14 -12.35 -9.02
N CYS A 182 9.04 -11.88 -9.62
CA CYS A 182 7.79 -12.64 -9.77
C CYS A 182 7.21 -12.41 -11.16
N PRO A 183 7.43 -13.31 -12.14
CA PRO A 183 6.99 -13.14 -13.52
C PRO A 183 5.48 -12.94 -13.70
N GLN A 184 4.69 -13.46 -12.75
CA GLN A 184 3.23 -13.39 -12.73
C GLN A 184 2.73 -12.01 -12.29
N PHE A 185 3.56 -11.22 -11.60
CA PHE A 185 3.21 -9.88 -11.18
C PHE A 185 2.91 -9.01 -12.40
N LYS A 186 1.71 -8.45 -12.42
CA LYS A 186 1.28 -7.49 -13.42
C LYS A 186 0.83 -6.23 -12.71
N PRO A 187 1.50 -5.08 -12.94
CA PRO A 187 0.98 -3.82 -12.45
C PRO A 187 -0.41 -3.59 -13.04
N ARG A 188 -1.33 -3.04 -12.25
CA ARG A 188 -2.64 -2.64 -12.77
C ARG A 188 -2.46 -1.67 -13.92
N GLY A 189 -3.19 -1.88 -15.01
CA GLY A 189 -3.28 -0.93 -16.12
C GLY A 189 -4.19 0.25 -15.78
N GLU A 190 -4.55 1.03 -16.80
CA GLU A 190 -5.55 2.08 -16.66
C GLU A 190 -6.94 1.49 -16.38
N GLU A 191 -7.31 1.37 -15.10
CA GLU A 191 -8.69 1.07 -14.74
C GLU A 191 -9.58 2.29 -14.99
N ARG A 192 -10.62 2.08 -15.81
CA ARG A 192 -11.71 3.05 -15.98
C ARG A 192 -12.31 3.36 -14.61
N VAL A 193 -12.57 4.63 -14.34
CA VAL A 193 -13.22 5.07 -13.10
C VAL A 193 -14.63 4.48 -13.06
N ARG A 194 -14.87 3.52 -12.16
CA ARG A 194 -16.18 2.85 -11.96
C ARG A 194 -16.95 3.40 -10.76
N ASN A 195 -16.57 4.56 -10.24
CA ASN A 195 -17.25 5.16 -9.11
C ASN A 195 -18.36 6.12 -9.59
N CYS A 196 -19.24 6.50 -8.67
CA CYS A 196 -20.36 7.38 -8.95
C CYS A 196 -19.98 8.87 -9.08
N THR A 197 -18.68 9.21 -9.19
CA THR A 197 -18.25 10.62 -9.23
C THR A 197 -18.63 11.33 -10.53
N GLN A 198 -18.96 10.57 -11.58
CA GLN A 198 -19.44 11.10 -12.86
C GLN A 198 -20.98 11.09 -12.99
N ILE A 199 -21.70 10.68 -11.94
CA ILE A 199 -23.16 10.80 -11.91
C ILE A 199 -23.51 12.28 -11.85
N SER A 200 -24.47 12.72 -12.66
CA SER A 200 -24.92 14.11 -12.66
C SER A 200 -25.45 14.52 -11.28
N SER A 201 -25.27 15.80 -10.94
CA SER A 201 -25.80 16.39 -9.70
C SER A 201 -27.27 16.06 -9.52
N ASP A 202 -28.06 16.14 -10.59
CA ASP A 202 -29.51 15.98 -10.57
C ASP A 202 -29.92 14.56 -10.18
N VAL A 203 -29.22 13.54 -10.70
CA VAL A 203 -29.49 12.14 -10.33
C VAL A 203 -29.13 11.91 -8.87
N ARG A 204 -27.98 12.44 -8.42
CA ARG A 204 -27.57 12.35 -7.01
C ARG A 204 -28.60 13.01 -6.09
N GLU A 205 -29.08 14.19 -6.45
CA GLU A 205 -30.06 14.95 -5.66
C GLU A 205 -31.42 14.23 -5.60
N LYS A 206 -31.91 13.70 -6.73
CA LYS A 206 -33.13 12.87 -6.75
C LYS A 206 -33.05 11.67 -5.83
N ILE A 207 -31.93 10.95 -5.84
CA ILE A 207 -31.72 9.79 -4.96
C ILE A 207 -31.71 10.23 -3.50
N VAL A 208 -30.99 11.29 -3.16
CA VAL A 208 -30.92 11.81 -1.78
C VAL A 208 -32.31 12.22 -1.29
N ASN A 209 -33.07 12.98 -2.09
CA ASN A 209 -34.41 13.42 -1.72
C ASN A 209 -35.37 12.25 -1.52
N LEU A 210 -35.35 11.27 -2.43
CA LEU A 210 -36.19 10.08 -2.32
C LEU A 210 -35.87 9.27 -1.05
N VAL A 211 -34.58 9.09 -0.73
CA VAL A 211 -34.17 8.41 0.51
C VAL A 211 -34.59 9.22 1.74
N ALA A 212 -34.39 10.53 1.73
CA ALA A 212 -34.76 11.42 2.83
C ALA A 212 -36.27 11.39 3.10
N GLU A 213 -37.10 11.48 2.06
CA GLU A 213 -38.56 11.39 2.16
C GLU A 213 -38.99 10.06 2.78
N GLN A 214 -38.41 8.93 2.35
CA GLN A 214 -38.74 7.61 2.91
C GLN A 214 -38.30 7.45 4.36
N LEU A 215 -37.16 8.04 4.74
CA LEU A 215 -36.69 8.03 6.13
C LEU A 215 -37.58 8.91 7.03
N LEU A 216 -38.02 10.07 6.54
CA LEU A 216 -38.91 10.98 7.25
C LEU A 216 -40.34 10.44 7.35
N ALA A 217 -40.82 9.73 6.32
CA ALA A 217 -42.13 9.09 6.33
C ALA A 217 -42.21 7.94 7.34
N LYS A 218 -41.09 7.27 7.64
CA LYS A 218 -41.02 6.26 8.72
C LYS A 218 -40.96 6.96 10.08
N ARG A 219 -42.14 7.34 10.58
CA ARG A 219 -42.35 7.82 11.94
C ARG A 219 -41.98 6.71 12.93
N ARG A 220 -40.75 6.71 13.44
CA ARG A 220 -40.40 5.97 14.66
C ARG A 220 -41.05 6.71 15.82
N MET A 221 -42.29 6.37 16.14
CA MET A 221 -42.88 6.74 17.42
C MET A 221 -42.01 6.10 18.50
N LEU A 222 -41.30 6.91 19.29
CA LEU A 222 -40.83 6.45 20.59
C LEU A 222 -42.10 6.19 21.40
N THR A 223 -42.43 4.93 21.63
CA THR A 223 -43.49 4.59 22.59
C THR A 223 -43.01 5.07 23.96
N GLU A 224 -43.69 6.08 24.51
CA GLU A 224 -43.55 6.51 25.92
C GLU A 224 -43.99 5.37 26.84
N SER A 225 -43.13 4.36 27.01
CA SER A 225 -43.22 3.33 28.04
C SER A 225 -42.01 2.39 27.94
N GLN A 226 -40.81 2.91 28.18
CA GLN A 226 -39.76 2.08 28.76
C GLN A 226 -39.45 2.68 30.12
N ASP A 227 -40.09 2.07 31.10
CA ASP A 227 -39.86 2.24 32.52
C ASP A 227 -38.34 2.09 32.76
N PHE A 228 -37.66 3.19 33.07
CA PHE A 228 -36.31 3.14 33.60
C PHE A 228 -36.43 2.65 35.04
N GLY A 229 -36.65 1.34 35.19
CA GLY A 229 -36.63 0.66 36.46
C GLY A 229 -35.26 0.82 37.11
N GLY A 230 -35.18 1.78 38.03
CA GLY A 230 -34.11 1.86 39.01
C GLY A 230 -34.36 0.84 40.10
N VAL A 231 -33.43 -0.10 40.25
CA VAL A 231 -32.85 -0.55 41.53
C VAL A 231 -31.38 -0.83 41.28
#